data_AF-A0A8W8JCL7-F1
#
_entry.id   AF-A0A8W8JCL7-F1
#
_cell.length_a   1.000
_cell.length_b   1.000
_cell.length_c   1.000
_cell.angle_alpha   90.00
_cell.angle_beta   90.00
_cell.angle_gamma   90.00
#
_symmetry.space_group_name_H-M   'P 1'
#
loop_
_entity.id
_entity.type
_entity.pdbx_description
1 polymer ?
#
loop_
_entity_poly.entity_id
_entity_poly.type
_entity_poly.pdbx_seq_one_letter_code
_entity_poly.pdbx_strand_id
1 'polypeptide(L)'
;MEQSKKEKEEFEKGYKEHQQKMNEIKQKLKAADLNNDQEAQIAKTKLSELEEQERKWKEKEAELKKKDQLTPLNIDTICHDGKSKTVINKPAPKKELTEEEKSKKHAEFVEKHKAEAKKFGMLRRYEDSQQFLLDHPELVCEETANVLVIWCIDLAMEEKNDLMNHVAHQTIVMNFIMELAKQMDVDPRSCVRPFFSRIKLGEKQYMEAFNSELDAFKERITKRAKEKLQKAMEEYEEEERQKRLGPGGLDPVEVFESLPEV
;
A
#
# COMPACT_ATOMS: atom_id res chain seq x y z
N MET A 1 -37.28 9.02 23.83
CA MET A 1 -36.38 10.17 23.58
C MET A 1 -37.10 11.33 22.92
N GLU A 2 -37.75 11.15 21.76
CA GLU A 2 -38.40 12.26 21.04
C GLU A 2 -39.58 12.89 21.81
N GLN A 3 -40.40 12.08 22.49
CA GLN A 3 -41.49 12.58 23.34
C GLN A 3 -40.98 13.38 24.55
N SER A 4 -39.90 12.92 25.20
CA SER A 4 -39.26 13.65 26.32
C SER A 4 -38.59 14.95 25.86
N LYS A 5 -38.04 14.99 24.64
CA LYS A 5 -37.53 16.23 24.04
C LYS A 5 -38.66 17.24 23.78
N LYS A 6 -39.79 16.80 23.22
CA LYS A 6 -40.98 17.65 23.01
C LYS A 6 -41.57 18.18 24.34
N GLU A 7 -41.66 17.34 25.36
CA GLU A 7 -42.12 17.71 26.71
C GLU A 7 -41.22 18.80 27.33
N LYS A 8 -39.89 18.71 27.15
CA LYS A 8 -38.95 19.75 27.59
C LYS A 8 -39.08 21.05 26.80
N GLU A 9 -39.24 20.97 25.48
CA GLU A 9 -39.40 22.16 24.63
C GLU A 9 -40.70 22.93 24.95
N GLU A 10 -41.80 22.21 25.20
CA GLU A 10 -43.07 22.81 25.62
C GLU A 10 -42.97 23.41 27.04
N PHE A 11 -42.28 22.72 27.95
CA PHE A 11 -41.99 23.22 29.29
C PHE A 11 -41.15 24.52 29.24
N GLU A 12 -40.09 24.56 28.43
CA GLU A 12 -39.24 25.75 28.27
C GLU A 12 -40.01 26.94 27.69
N LYS A 13 -40.89 26.71 26.71
CA LYS A 13 -41.75 27.76 26.13
C LYS A 13 -42.72 28.31 27.19
N GLY A 14 -43.43 27.42 27.90
CA GLY A 14 -44.36 27.82 28.96
C GLY A 14 -43.68 28.54 30.13
N TYR A 15 -42.48 28.10 30.51
CA TYR A 15 -41.70 28.74 31.57
C TYR A 15 -41.21 30.15 31.16
N LYS A 16 -40.77 30.33 29.91
CA LYS A 16 -40.38 31.65 29.38
C LYS A 16 -41.56 32.62 29.35
N GLU A 17 -42.74 32.18 28.90
CA GLU A 17 -43.96 33.00 28.91
C GLU A 17 -44.40 33.37 30.34
N HIS A 18 -44.27 32.43 31.29
CA HIS A 18 -44.55 32.68 32.71
C HIS A 18 -43.58 33.71 33.31
N GLN A 19 -42.28 33.60 33.01
CA GLN A 19 -41.26 34.58 33.45
C GLN A 19 -41.51 35.98 32.86
N GLN A 20 -41.92 36.07 31.60
CA GLN A 20 -42.30 37.35 30.97
C GLN A 20 -43.50 37.98 31.69
N LYS A 21 -44.57 37.22 31.93
CA LYS A 21 -45.76 37.69 32.67
C LYS A 21 -45.41 38.15 34.09
N MET A 22 -44.52 37.44 34.77
CA MET A 22 -44.06 37.79 36.11
C MET A 22 -43.24 39.09 36.12
N ASN A 23 -42.37 39.29 35.12
CA ASN A 23 -41.60 40.52 34.96
C ASN A 23 -42.50 41.73 34.62
N GLU A 24 -43.48 41.54 33.75
CA GLU A 24 -44.47 42.58 33.40
C GLU A 24 -45.29 43.01 34.62
N ILE A 25 -45.72 42.08 35.48
CA ILE A 25 -46.51 42.40 36.67
C ILE A 25 -45.63 43.04 37.76
N LYS A 26 -44.38 42.61 37.92
CA LYS A 26 -43.41 43.28 38.80
C LYS A 26 -43.11 44.71 38.34
N GLN A 27 -43.05 44.97 37.03
CA GLN A 27 -42.91 46.32 36.49
C GLN A 27 -44.17 47.17 36.70
N LYS A 28 -45.36 46.59 36.51
CA LYS A 28 -46.64 47.27 36.80
C LYS A 28 -46.80 47.60 38.28
N LEU A 29 -46.32 46.75 39.20
CA LEU A 29 -46.33 47.02 40.64
C LEU A 29 -45.45 48.24 40.98
N LYS A 30 -44.21 48.28 40.46
CA LYS A 30 -43.28 49.40 40.63
C LYS A 30 -43.80 50.71 40.03
N ALA A 31 -44.62 50.64 38.98
CA ALA A 31 -45.27 51.79 38.36
C ALA A 31 -46.56 52.22 39.09
N ALA A 32 -47.30 51.28 39.69
CA ALA A 32 -48.57 51.50 40.39
C ALA A 32 -48.39 52.05 41.82
N ASP A 33 -47.21 51.85 42.43
CA ASP A 33 -46.82 52.47 43.71
C ASP A 33 -46.88 54.02 43.68
N LEU A 34 -47.11 54.65 42.51
CA LEU A 34 -47.19 56.10 42.34
C LEU A 34 -48.61 56.68 42.16
N ASN A 35 -49.69 55.90 41.93
CA ASN A 35 -50.97 56.53 41.53
C ASN A 35 -52.32 55.90 41.99
N ASN A 36 -52.45 54.67 42.54
CA ASN A 36 -53.77 54.16 43.01
C ASN A 36 -53.70 52.90 43.93
N ASP A 37 -54.33 52.95 45.11
CA ASP A 37 -54.31 51.86 46.12
C ASP A 37 -55.09 50.59 45.72
N GLN A 38 -56.11 50.70 44.86
CA GLN A 38 -56.93 49.55 44.43
C GLN A 38 -56.23 48.67 43.38
N GLU A 39 -55.46 49.27 42.46
CA GLU A 39 -54.67 48.53 41.48
C GLU A 39 -53.48 47.82 42.11
N ALA A 40 -52.90 48.41 43.17
CA ALA A 40 -51.83 47.80 43.94
C ALA A 40 -52.28 46.53 44.68
N GLN A 41 -53.51 46.48 45.20
CA GLN A 41 -54.05 45.26 45.83
C GLN A 41 -54.33 44.14 44.82
N ILE A 42 -54.88 44.47 43.65
CA ILE A 42 -55.14 43.50 42.57
C ILE A 42 -53.81 42.98 41.97
N ALA A 43 -52.79 43.82 41.90
CA ALA A 43 -51.47 43.41 41.43
C ALA A 43 -50.73 42.54 42.46
N LYS A 44 -50.93 42.78 43.77
CA LYS A 44 -50.42 41.92 44.86
C LYS A 44 -51.06 40.52 44.86
N THR A 45 -52.37 40.41 44.64
CA THR A 45 -53.03 39.09 44.54
C THR A 45 -52.57 38.33 43.30
N LYS A 46 -52.48 39.00 42.13
CA LYS A 46 -51.93 38.40 40.90
C LYS A 46 -50.46 37.99 41.04
N LEU A 47 -49.67 38.72 41.82
CA LEU A 47 -48.28 38.37 42.09
C LEU A 47 -48.20 37.11 42.98
N SER A 48 -49.05 37.00 44.01
CA SER A 48 -49.16 35.79 44.84
C SER A 48 -49.61 34.57 44.01
N GLU A 49 -50.57 34.72 43.10
CA GLU A 49 -51.02 33.65 42.21
C GLU A 49 -49.91 33.19 41.23
N LEU A 50 -49.08 34.13 40.75
CA LEU A 50 -47.95 33.82 39.87
C LEU A 50 -46.77 33.20 40.63
N GLU A 51 -46.56 33.54 41.89
CA GLU A 51 -45.57 32.87 42.75
C GLU A 51 -45.96 31.42 43.02
N GLU A 52 -47.25 31.13 43.21
CA GLU A 52 -47.75 29.75 43.29
C GLU A 52 -47.60 28.99 41.97
N GLN A 53 -47.80 29.66 40.83
CA GLN A 53 -47.54 29.07 39.52
C GLN A 53 -46.03 28.81 39.32
N GLU A 54 -45.15 29.73 39.77
CA GLU A 54 -43.70 29.54 39.73
C GLU A 54 -43.26 28.32 40.54
N ARG A 55 -43.86 28.10 41.73
CA ARG A 55 -43.60 26.91 42.54
C ARG A 55 -43.97 25.63 41.79
N LYS A 56 -45.14 25.61 41.13
CA LYS A 56 -45.59 24.48 40.29
C LYS A 56 -44.67 24.26 39.08
N TRP A 57 -44.13 25.31 38.48
CA TRP A 57 -43.14 25.20 37.40
C TRP A 57 -41.80 24.63 37.89
N LYS A 58 -41.32 25.06 39.07
CA LYS A 58 -40.11 24.52 39.70
C LYS A 58 -40.24 23.04 40.08
N GLU A 59 -41.41 22.63 40.57
CA GLU A 59 -41.73 21.22 40.85
C GLU A 59 -41.67 20.38 39.55
N LYS A 60 -42.29 20.86 38.47
CA LYS A 60 -42.23 20.21 37.15
C LYS A 60 -40.79 20.15 36.57
N GLU A 61 -39.98 21.18 36.78
CA GLU A 61 -38.56 21.18 36.39
C GLU A 61 -37.77 20.10 37.13
N ALA A 62 -38.01 19.96 38.45
CA ALA A 62 -37.38 18.94 39.27
C ALA A 62 -37.81 17.53 38.87
N GLU A 63 -39.07 17.34 38.48
CA GLU A 63 -39.56 16.08 37.93
C GLU A 63 -38.90 15.73 36.59
N LEU A 64 -38.76 16.69 35.67
CA LEU A 64 -38.06 16.49 34.40
C LEU A 64 -36.58 16.13 34.61
N LYS A 65 -35.88 16.77 35.55
CA LYS A 65 -34.50 16.42 35.91
C LYS A 65 -34.38 15.01 36.51
N LYS A 66 -35.34 14.59 37.33
CA LYS A 66 -35.39 13.21 37.84
C LYS A 66 -35.64 12.20 36.72
N LYS A 67 -36.56 12.51 35.80
CA LYS A 67 -36.82 11.67 34.61
C LYS A 67 -35.55 11.53 33.76
N ASP A 68 -34.79 12.60 33.57
CA ASP A 68 -33.51 12.57 32.85
C ASP A 68 -32.46 11.70 33.52
N GLN A 69 -32.32 11.80 34.86
CA GLN A 69 -31.40 10.96 35.62
C GLN A 69 -31.81 9.48 35.62
N LEU A 70 -33.11 9.20 35.54
CA LEU A 70 -33.67 7.85 35.44
C LEU A 70 -33.64 7.28 34.02
N THR A 71 -33.33 8.10 32.99
CA THR A 71 -33.26 7.59 31.62
C THR A 71 -32.11 6.58 31.50
N PRO A 72 -32.37 5.37 30.95
CA PRO A 72 -31.33 4.39 30.74
C PRO A 72 -30.24 4.92 29.82
N LEU A 73 -28.99 4.69 30.19
CA LEU A 73 -27.83 5.04 29.38
C LEU A 73 -27.85 4.20 28.09
N ASN A 74 -28.02 4.87 26.95
CA ASN A 74 -27.95 4.32 25.59
C ASN A 74 -26.78 4.96 24.82
N ILE A 75 -26.44 4.43 23.64
CA ILE A 75 -25.30 4.91 22.84
C ILE A 75 -25.38 6.42 22.60
N ASP A 76 -26.59 6.94 22.38
CA ASP A 76 -26.86 8.37 22.16
C ASP A 76 -26.74 9.26 23.41
N THR A 77 -26.75 8.69 24.63
CA THR A 77 -26.54 9.42 25.90
C THR A 77 -25.15 9.20 26.49
N ILE A 78 -24.46 8.13 26.09
CA ILE A 78 -23.12 7.80 26.58
C ILE A 78 -22.03 8.44 25.70
N CYS A 79 -22.20 8.44 24.38
CA CYS A 79 -21.17 8.86 23.44
C CYS A 79 -21.71 9.81 22.37
N HIS A 80 -20.89 10.79 22.02
CA HIS A 80 -21.08 11.61 20.83
C HIS A 80 -19.84 11.50 19.94
N ASP A 81 -20.03 11.46 18.62
CA ASP A 81 -18.91 11.40 17.68
C ASP A 81 -18.12 12.72 17.72
N GLY A 82 -16.98 12.71 18.42
CA GLY A 82 -16.11 13.89 18.52
C GLY A 82 -15.36 14.21 17.23
N LYS A 83 -14.95 13.18 16.48
CA LYS A 83 -14.33 13.30 15.15
C LYS A 83 -14.38 11.96 14.44
N SER A 84 -15.05 11.92 13.29
CA SER A 84 -15.02 10.76 12.39
C SER A 84 -14.18 11.12 11.15
N LYS A 85 -13.08 10.40 10.94
CA LYS A 85 -12.27 10.50 9.72
C LYS A 85 -12.02 9.11 9.18
N THR A 86 -12.55 8.83 7.99
CA THR A 86 -12.20 7.63 7.23
C THR A 86 -11.10 7.97 6.24
N VAL A 87 -10.08 7.11 6.16
CA VAL A 87 -9.03 7.21 5.15
C VAL A 87 -9.07 5.94 4.32
N ILE A 88 -9.48 6.06 3.07
CA ILE A 88 -9.48 4.96 2.12
C ILE A 88 -8.16 5.04 1.37
N ASN A 89 -7.30 4.02 1.52
CA ASN A 89 -6.05 3.93 0.79
C ASN A 89 -6.33 3.52 -0.66
N LYS A 90 -6.62 4.51 -1.51
CA LYS A 90 -6.73 4.28 -2.96
C LYS A 90 -5.32 4.04 -3.51
N PRO A 91 -5.06 2.98 -4.28
CA PRO A 91 -3.76 2.74 -4.87
C PRO A 91 -3.38 3.90 -5.78
N ALA A 92 -2.16 4.40 -5.65
CA ALA A 92 -1.66 5.47 -6.51
C ALA A 92 -1.47 4.94 -7.94
N PRO A 93 -1.72 5.76 -8.98
CA PRO A 93 -1.43 5.36 -10.35
C PRO A 93 0.07 5.05 -10.52
N LYS A 94 0.39 3.93 -11.17
CA LYS A 94 1.77 3.54 -11.50
C LYS A 94 2.38 4.66 -12.36
N LYS A 95 3.34 5.41 -11.81
CA LYS A 95 4.12 6.37 -12.60
C LYS A 95 5.16 5.56 -13.38
N GLU A 96 5.14 5.67 -14.69
CA GLU A 96 6.22 5.14 -15.52
C GLU A 96 7.49 5.96 -15.23
N LEU A 97 8.46 5.34 -14.56
CA LEU A 97 9.77 5.94 -14.35
C LEU A 97 10.57 5.91 -15.64
N THR A 98 11.36 6.94 -15.88
CA THR A 98 12.30 7.01 -17.00
C THR A 98 13.35 5.90 -16.92
N GLU A 99 13.87 5.46 -18.07
CA GLU A 99 14.84 4.35 -18.12
C GLU A 99 16.12 4.62 -17.31
N GLU A 100 16.58 5.87 -17.26
CA GLU A 100 17.75 6.25 -16.46
C GLU A 100 17.52 6.07 -14.95
N GLU A 101 16.33 6.36 -14.45
CA GLU A 101 15.98 6.16 -13.04
C GLU A 101 15.87 4.67 -12.70
N LYS A 102 15.34 3.86 -13.62
CA LYS A 102 15.32 2.40 -13.49
C LYS A 102 16.72 1.82 -13.44
N SER A 103 17.63 2.32 -14.28
CA SER A 103 19.04 1.88 -14.29
C SER A 103 19.76 2.21 -12.97
N LYS A 104 19.58 3.43 -12.44
CA LYS A 104 20.17 3.82 -11.15
C LYS A 104 19.61 2.99 -9.99
N LYS A 105 18.28 2.80 -9.95
CA LYS A 105 17.63 1.92 -8.96
C LYS A 105 18.12 0.50 -9.07
N HIS A 106 18.30 -0.01 -10.30
CA HIS A 106 18.86 -1.33 -10.52
C HIS A 106 20.27 -1.45 -9.97
N ALA A 107 21.15 -0.49 -10.23
CA ALA A 107 22.52 -0.50 -9.69
C ALA A 107 22.53 -0.51 -8.15
N GLU A 108 21.77 0.38 -7.50
CA GLU A 108 21.66 0.42 -6.04
C GLU A 108 21.06 -0.86 -5.45
N PHE A 109 20.07 -1.43 -6.14
CA PHE A 109 19.42 -2.67 -5.74
C PHE A 109 20.37 -3.86 -5.84
N VAL A 110 21.12 -3.95 -6.95
CA VAL A 110 22.13 -4.97 -7.16
C VAL A 110 23.15 -4.89 -6.04
N GLU A 111 23.70 -3.72 -5.72
CA GLU A 111 24.71 -3.60 -4.66
C GLU A 111 24.20 -4.07 -3.29
N LYS A 112 22.95 -3.74 -2.93
CA LYS A 112 22.38 -4.08 -1.62
C LYS A 112 21.93 -5.54 -1.52
N HIS A 113 21.29 -6.08 -2.56
CA HIS A 113 20.59 -7.36 -2.49
C HIS A 113 21.26 -8.48 -3.28
N LYS A 114 22.45 -8.27 -3.89
CA LYS A 114 23.15 -9.33 -4.65
C LYS A 114 23.33 -10.62 -3.88
N ALA A 115 23.71 -10.54 -2.59
CA ALA A 115 23.93 -11.71 -1.77
C ALA A 115 22.63 -12.49 -1.52
N GLU A 116 21.53 -11.79 -1.28
CA GLU A 116 20.21 -12.38 -1.04
C GLU A 116 19.62 -12.96 -2.32
N ALA A 117 19.77 -12.27 -3.46
CA ALA A 117 19.40 -12.78 -4.78
C ALA A 117 20.16 -14.08 -5.11
N LYS A 118 21.47 -14.14 -4.83
CA LYS A 118 22.24 -15.38 -5.01
C LYS A 118 21.79 -16.50 -4.08
N LYS A 119 21.44 -16.19 -2.82
CA LYS A 119 20.86 -17.17 -1.88
C LYS A 119 19.55 -17.75 -2.43
N PHE A 120 18.67 -16.90 -2.96
CA PHE A 120 17.44 -17.35 -3.61
C PHE A 120 17.72 -18.28 -4.80
N GLY A 121 18.68 -17.92 -5.66
CA GLY A 121 19.06 -18.75 -6.80
C GLY A 121 19.64 -20.13 -6.42
N MET A 122 20.09 -20.32 -5.18
CA MET A 122 20.55 -21.62 -4.67
C MET A 122 19.41 -22.49 -4.10
N LEU A 123 18.21 -21.97 -3.91
CA LEU A 123 17.08 -22.76 -3.42
C LEU A 123 16.54 -23.69 -4.51
N ARG A 124 15.97 -24.84 -4.13
CA ARG A 124 15.28 -25.75 -5.07
C ARG A 124 13.83 -25.98 -4.72
N ARG A 125 13.58 -26.20 -3.43
CA ARG A 125 12.27 -26.58 -2.93
C ARG A 125 11.33 -25.39 -3.03
N TYR A 126 10.11 -25.64 -3.50
CA TYR A 126 9.10 -24.59 -3.67
C TYR A 126 8.69 -23.99 -2.31
N GLU A 127 8.64 -24.79 -1.24
CA GLU A 127 8.35 -24.30 0.11
C GLU A 127 9.41 -23.29 0.59
N ASP A 128 10.69 -23.67 0.47
CA ASP A 128 11.81 -22.83 0.93
C ASP A 128 11.89 -21.54 0.09
N SER A 129 11.68 -21.66 -1.22
CA SER A 129 11.65 -20.52 -2.15
C SER A 129 10.48 -19.59 -1.83
N GLN A 130 9.32 -20.14 -1.49
CA GLN A 130 8.14 -19.38 -1.09
C GLN A 130 8.36 -18.63 0.22
N GLN A 131 8.89 -19.29 1.25
CA GLN A 131 9.18 -18.67 2.54
C GLN A 131 10.23 -17.56 2.39
N PHE A 132 11.30 -17.83 1.65
CA PHE A 132 12.36 -16.85 1.43
C PHE A 132 11.85 -15.57 0.75
N LEU A 133 10.96 -15.69 -0.24
CA LEU A 133 10.36 -14.52 -0.90
C LEU A 133 9.32 -13.79 -0.03
N LEU A 134 8.72 -14.47 0.95
CA LEU A 134 7.83 -13.83 1.93
C LEU A 134 8.63 -13.08 3.00
N ASP A 135 9.78 -13.62 3.41
CA ASP A 135 10.69 -12.97 4.37
C ASP A 135 11.44 -11.80 3.74
N HIS A 136 11.72 -11.88 2.43
CA HIS A 136 12.36 -10.83 1.64
C HIS A 136 11.48 -10.36 0.47
N PRO A 137 10.38 -9.60 0.73
CA PRO A 137 9.48 -9.11 -0.33
C PRO A 137 10.16 -8.17 -1.33
N GLU A 138 11.27 -7.57 -0.95
CA GLU A 138 12.06 -6.65 -1.77
C GLU A 138 12.72 -7.36 -2.96
N LEU A 139 12.96 -8.67 -2.86
CA LEU A 139 13.56 -9.48 -3.92
C LEU A 139 12.58 -9.78 -5.07
N VAL A 140 11.28 -9.62 -4.86
CA VAL A 140 10.25 -9.87 -5.88
C VAL A 140 10.16 -8.67 -6.81
N CYS A 141 11.14 -8.55 -7.72
CA CYS A 141 11.28 -7.45 -8.65
C CYS A 141 11.96 -7.89 -9.96
N GLU A 142 11.88 -7.07 -11.02
CA GLU A 142 12.49 -7.37 -12.32
C GLU A 142 14.02 -7.36 -12.21
N GLU A 143 14.55 -6.53 -11.33
CA GLU A 143 15.97 -6.34 -11.07
C GLU A 143 16.62 -7.64 -10.54
N THR A 144 15.96 -8.36 -9.63
CA THR A 144 16.44 -9.66 -9.14
C THR A 144 16.51 -10.68 -10.27
N ALA A 145 15.50 -10.74 -11.14
CA ALA A 145 15.51 -11.63 -12.29
C ALA A 145 16.72 -11.34 -13.20
N ASN A 146 16.99 -10.05 -13.49
CA ASN A 146 18.14 -9.64 -14.29
C ASN A 146 19.48 -10.04 -13.66
N VAL A 147 19.63 -9.88 -12.34
CA VAL A 147 20.84 -10.33 -11.61
C VAL A 147 21.05 -11.83 -11.74
N LEU A 148 19.98 -12.62 -11.62
CA LEU A 148 20.05 -14.07 -11.77
C LEU A 148 20.39 -14.50 -13.20
N VAL A 149 19.84 -13.80 -14.21
CA VAL A 149 20.18 -14.03 -15.63
C VAL A 149 21.66 -13.81 -15.88
N ILE A 150 22.22 -12.69 -15.42
CA ILE A 150 23.65 -12.38 -15.56
C ILE A 150 24.47 -13.46 -14.87
N TRP A 151 24.08 -13.86 -13.65
CA TRP A 151 24.77 -14.91 -12.92
C TRP A 151 24.74 -16.26 -13.64
N CYS A 152 23.63 -16.63 -14.31
CA CYS A 152 23.59 -17.81 -15.16
C CYS A 152 24.57 -17.74 -16.33
N ILE A 153 24.75 -16.56 -16.95
CA ILE A 153 25.73 -16.36 -18.04
C ILE A 153 27.16 -16.53 -17.51
N ASP A 154 27.46 -15.91 -16.36
CA ASP A 154 28.79 -16.02 -15.74
C ASP A 154 29.11 -17.49 -15.41
N LEU A 155 28.15 -18.24 -14.86
CA LEU A 155 28.31 -19.67 -14.57
C LEU A 155 28.50 -20.52 -15.83
N ALA A 156 27.84 -20.17 -16.93
CA ALA A 156 28.01 -20.85 -18.21
C ALA A 156 29.40 -20.57 -18.82
N MET A 157 29.93 -19.34 -18.64
CA MET A 157 31.31 -19.01 -19.03
C MET A 157 32.35 -19.72 -18.16
N GLU A 158 32.06 -19.97 -16.88
CA GLU A 158 32.88 -20.76 -15.97
C GLU A 158 32.74 -22.29 -16.17
N GLU A 159 32.00 -22.75 -17.19
CA GLU A 159 31.70 -24.16 -17.48
C GLU A 159 30.95 -24.92 -16.36
N LYS A 160 30.34 -24.21 -15.40
CA LYS A 160 29.58 -24.79 -14.27
C LYS A 160 28.13 -25.07 -14.67
N ASN A 161 27.93 -25.99 -15.60
CA ASN A 161 26.63 -26.30 -16.21
C ASN A 161 25.57 -26.77 -15.21
N ASP A 162 25.94 -27.58 -14.21
CA ASP A 162 24.98 -28.09 -13.21
C ASP A 162 24.44 -26.96 -12.32
N LEU A 163 25.32 -26.06 -11.88
CA LEU A 163 24.93 -24.91 -11.07
C LEU A 163 24.12 -23.90 -11.89
N MET A 164 24.48 -23.69 -13.16
CA MET A 164 23.70 -22.88 -14.08
C MET A 164 22.28 -23.42 -14.23
N ASN A 165 22.11 -24.73 -14.44
CA ASN A 165 20.79 -25.37 -14.54
C ASN A 165 19.94 -25.16 -13.28
N HIS A 166 20.59 -25.22 -12.10
CA HIS A 166 19.94 -25.01 -10.82
C HIS A 166 19.48 -23.56 -10.63
N VAL A 167 20.35 -22.59 -10.92
CA VAL A 167 20.03 -21.16 -10.83
C VAL A 167 18.97 -20.78 -11.88
N ALA A 168 19.06 -21.33 -13.09
CA ALA A 168 18.12 -21.09 -14.18
C ALA A 168 16.68 -21.44 -13.78
N HIS A 169 16.47 -22.51 -13.03
CA HIS A 169 15.15 -22.86 -12.51
C HIS A 169 14.57 -21.73 -11.65
N GLN A 170 15.36 -21.17 -10.72
CA GLN A 170 14.91 -20.07 -9.87
C GLN A 170 14.72 -18.76 -10.64
N THR A 171 15.52 -18.52 -11.67
CA THR A 171 15.33 -17.37 -12.57
C THR A 171 13.97 -17.43 -13.27
N ILE A 172 13.58 -18.60 -13.76
CA ILE A 172 12.29 -18.79 -14.43
C ILE A 172 11.13 -18.69 -13.44
N VAL A 173 11.29 -19.22 -12.22
CA VAL A 173 10.32 -19.02 -11.13
C VAL A 173 10.05 -17.53 -10.91
N MET A 174 11.10 -16.71 -10.80
CA MET A 174 10.95 -15.27 -10.61
C MET A 174 10.24 -14.62 -11.81
N ASN A 175 10.63 -14.95 -13.04
CA ASN A 175 10.00 -14.42 -14.25
C ASN A 175 8.51 -14.75 -14.34
N PHE A 176 8.12 -16.00 -14.02
CA PHE A 176 6.71 -16.39 -14.04
C PHE A 176 5.89 -15.69 -12.95
N ILE A 177 6.46 -15.42 -11.76
CA ILE A 177 5.80 -14.60 -10.74
C ILE A 177 5.52 -13.19 -11.28
N MET A 178 6.49 -12.60 -11.97
CA MET A 178 6.35 -11.28 -12.59
C MET A 178 5.35 -11.28 -13.75
N GLU A 179 5.32 -12.34 -14.56
CA GLU A 179 4.35 -12.51 -15.64
C GLU A 179 2.93 -12.65 -15.11
N LEU A 180 2.73 -13.45 -14.06
CA LEU A 180 1.45 -13.58 -13.38
C LEU A 180 0.96 -12.23 -12.82
N ALA A 181 1.87 -11.45 -12.27
CA ALA A 181 1.58 -10.10 -11.77
C ALA A 181 1.14 -9.14 -12.88
N LYS A 182 1.81 -9.20 -14.04
CA LYS A 182 1.45 -8.43 -15.23
C LYS A 182 0.08 -8.83 -15.78
N GLN A 183 -0.22 -10.12 -15.84
CA GLN A 183 -1.52 -10.62 -16.31
C GLN A 183 -2.68 -10.18 -15.40
N MET A 184 -2.46 -10.13 -14.08
CA MET A 184 -3.50 -9.76 -13.11
C MET A 184 -3.54 -8.26 -12.79
N ASP A 185 -2.59 -7.47 -13.31
CA ASP A 185 -2.34 -6.06 -12.94
C ASP A 185 -2.23 -5.82 -11.41
N VAL A 186 -1.67 -6.80 -10.69
CA VAL A 186 -1.42 -6.73 -9.25
C VAL A 186 0.07 -6.55 -9.00
N ASP A 187 0.43 -6.01 -7.84
CA ASP A 187 1.82 -5.97 -7.40
C ASP A 187 2.42 -7.40 -7.32
N PRO A 188 3.61 -7.64 -7.90
CA PRO A 188 4.23 -8.97 -7.93
C PRO A 188 4.41 -9.63 -6.56
N ARG A 189 4.60 -8.84 -5.49
CA ARG A 189 4.76 -9.35 -4.13
C ARG A 189 3.52 -10.08 -3.63
N SER A 190 2.35 -9.70 -4.13
CA SER A 190 1.07 -10.35 -3.79
C SER A 190 0.84 -11.64 -4.58
N CYS A 191 1.52 -11.81 -5.71
CA CYS A 191 1.38 -12.94 -6.62
C CYS A 191 2.26 -14.15 -6.25
N VAL A 192 3.19 -14.00 -5.31
CA VAL A 192 4.09 -15.07 -4.85
C VAL A 192 3.32 -16.29 -4.33
N ARG A 193 2.38 -16.09 -3.40
CA ARG A 193 1.60 -17.21 -2.82
C ARG A 193 0.70 -17.89 -3.87
N PRO A 194 -0.09 -17.15 -4.66
CA PRO A 194 -0.88 -17.75 -5.74
C PRO A 194 -0.04 -18.56 -6.73
N PHE A 195 1.14 -18.09 -7.11
CA PHE A 195 2.05 -18.79 -8.01
C PHE A 195 2.46 -20.17 -7.46
N PHE A 196 2.99 -20.24 -6.24
CA PHE A 196 3.40 -21.52 -5.65
C PHE A 196 2.22 -22.46 -5.38
N SER A 197 1.04 -21.93 -5.04
CA SER A 197 -0.18 -22.73 -4.92
C SER A 197 -0.58 -23.37 -6.26
N ARG A 198 -0.48 -22.62 -7.38
CA ARG A 198 -0.77 -23.15 -8.72
C ARG A 198 0.24 -24.21 -9.16
N ILE A 199 1.53 -24.00 -8.90
CA ILE A 199 2.56 -25.02 -9.15
C ILE A 199 2.29 -26.31 -8.38
N LYS A 200 1.90 -26.19 -7.11
CA LYS A 200 1.57 -27.35 -6.26
C LYS A 200 0.34 -28.11 -6.74
N LEU A 201 -0.64 -27.41 -7.33
CA LEU A 201 -1.82 -28.03 -7.91
C LEU A 201 -1.47 -28.89 -9.13
N GLY A 202 -0.32 -28.65 -9.76
CA GLY A 202 0.27 -29.55 -10.76
C GLY A 202 -0.54 -29.61 -12.06
N GLU A 203 -1.11 -28.48 -12.50
CA GLU A 203 -1.77 -28.41 -13.81
C GLU A 203 -0.74 -28.76 -14.90
N LYS A 204 -0.97 -29.87 -15.60
CA LYS A 204 -0.01 -30.41 -16.58
C LYS A 204 0.40 -29.39 -17.65
N GLN A 205 -0.57 -28.66 -18.18
CA GLN A 205 -0.32 -27.62 -19.20
C GLN A 205 0.58 -26.50 -18.66
N TYR A 206 0.40 -26.11 -17.40
CA TYR A 206 1.23 -25.08 -16.77
C TYR A 206 2.66 -25.57 -16.53
N MET A 207 2.82 -26.81 -16.06
CA MET A 207 4.14 -27.42 -15.84
C MET A 207 4.89 -27.67 -17.16
N GLU A 208 4.18 -28.08 -18.22
CA GLU A 208 4.76 -28.24 -19.55
C GLU A 208 5.24 -26.89 -20.11
N ALA A 209 4.42 -25.83 -20.00
CA ALA A 209 4.83 -24.48 -20.40
C ALA A 209 6.04 -23.99 -19.60
N PHE A 210 6.05 -24.22 -18.28
CA PHE A 210 7.18 -23.87 -17.41
C PHE A 210 8.48 -24.59 -17.80
N ASN A 211 8.41 -25.91 -18.05
CA ASN A 211 9.58 -26.68 -18.46
C ASN A 211 10.08 -26.28 -19.85
N SER A 212 9.17 -26.01 -20.79
CA SER A 212 9.53 -25.54 -22.13
C SER A 212 10.24 -24.18 -22.08
N GLU A 213 9.76 -23.24 -21.26
CA GLU A 213 10.43 -21.96 -21.07
C GLU A 213 11.78 -22.09 -20.36
N LEU A 214 11.89 -23.04 -19.42
CA LEU A 214 13.15 -23.33 -18.74
C LEU A 214 14.21 -23.85 -19.71
N ASP A 215 13.85 -24.77 -20.60
CA ASP A 215 14.78 -25.32 -21.57
C ASP A 215 15.16 -24.28 -22.65
N ALA A 216 14.18 -23.53 -23.16
CA ALA A 216 14.45 -22.39 -24.04
C ALA A 216 15.36 -21.34 -23.36
N PHE A 217 15.19 -21.11 -22.06
CA PHE A 217 16.05 -20.21 -21.31
C PHE A 217 17.49 -20.72 -21.21
N LYS A 218 17.70 -22.01 -20.90
CA LYS A 218 19.05 -22.62 -20.89
C LYS A 218 19.74 -22.51 -22.25
N GLU A 219 19.01 -22.75 -23.34
CA GLU A 219 19.53 -22.58 -24.70
C GLU A 219 19.93 -21.13 -24.98
N ARG A 220 19.10 -20.15 -24.58
CA ARG A 220 19.45 -18.73 -24.70
C ARG A 220 20.71 -18.36 -23.92
N ILE A 221 20.87 -18.88 -22.70
CA ILE A 221 22.04 -18.61 -21.85
C ILE A 221 23.30 -19.21 -22.46
N THR A 222 23.25 -20.48 -22.88
CA THR A 222 24.39 -21.14 -23.52
C THR A 222 24.80 -20.46 -24.83
N LYS A 223 23.84 -20.02 -25.65
CA LYS A 223 24.12 -19.24 -26.85
C LYS A 223 24.80 -17.90 -26.51
N ARG A 224 24.27 -17.15 -25.55
CA ARG A 224 24.86 -15.87 -25.11
C ARG A 224 26.25 -16.04 -24.50
N ALA A 225 26.49 -17.12 -23.77
CA ALA A 225 27.80 -17.43 -23.21
C ALA A 225 28.82 -17.70 -24.32
N LYS A 226 28.44 -18.48 -25.35
CA LYS A 226 29.27 -18.72 -26.54
C LYS A 226 29.55 -17.43 -27.32
N GLU A 227 28.54 -16.60 -27.55
CA GLU A 227 28.71 -15.30 -28.23
C GLU A 227 29.67 -14.38 -27.46
N LYS A 228 29.56 -14.31 -26.12
CA LYS A 228 30.50 -13.54 -25.30
C LYS A 228 31.92 -14.11 -25.32
N LEU A 229 32.06 -15.43 -25.27
CA LEU A 229 33.36 -16.08 -25.33
C LEU A 229 34.02 -15.86 -26.70
N GLN A 230 33.26 -15.99 -27.78
CA GLN A 230 33.74 -15.75 -29.14
C GLN A 230 34.17 -14.30 -29.31
N LYS A 231 33.37 -13.34 -28.83
CA LYS A 231 33.76 -11.92 -28.88
C LYS A 231 35.05 -11.63 -28.10
N ALA A 232 35.21 -12.22 -26.93
CA ALA A 232 36.45 -12.08 -26.15
C ALA A 232 37.66 -12.71 -26.85
N MET A 233 37.45 -13.81 -27.59
CA MET A 233 38.48 -14.47 -28.40
C MET A 233 38.86 -13.62 -29.62
N GLU A 234 37.88 -13.07 -30.34
CA GLU A 234 38.09 -12.15 -31.47
C GLU A 234 38.84 -10.89 -31.03
N GLU A 235 38.47 -10.28 -29.89
CA GLU A 235 39.18 -9.12 -29.31
C GLU A 235 40.65 -9.47 -28.95
N TYR A 236 40.89 -10.67 -28.41
CA TYR A 236 42.25 -11.14 -28.11
C TYR A 236 43.07 -11.41 -29.38
N GLU A 237 42.46 -11.99 -30.41
CA GLU A 237 43.09 -12.23 -31.70
C GLU A 237 43.43 -10.92 -32.42
N GLU A 238 42.54 -9.91 -32.35
CA GLU A 238 42.79 -8.56 -32.86
C GLU A 238 43.93 -7.88 -32.11
N GLU A 239 43.99 -7.97 -30.78
CA GLU A 239 45.12 -7.44 -30.00
C GLU A 239 46.44 -8.13 -30.36
N GLU A 240 46.45 -9.45 -30.51
CA GLU A 240 47.63 -10.18 -30.95
C GLU A 240 48.00 -9.90 -32.40
N ARG A 241 47.02 -9.65 -33.28
CA ARG A 241 47.25 -9.17 -34.65
C ARG A 241 47.90 -7.79 -34.61
N GLN A 242 47.39 -6.88 -33.79
CA GLN A 242 47.96 -5.54 -33.61
C GLN A 242 49.40 -5.57 -33.10
N LYS A 243 49.72 -6.46 -32.15
CA LYS A 243 51.10 -6.65 -31.65
C LYS A 243 52.04 -7.27 -32.71
N ARG A 244 51.50 -8.03 -33.66
CA ARG A 244 52.24 -8.67 -34.77
C ARG A 244 52.43 -7.76 -35.99
N LEU A 245 51.74 -6.62 -36.06
CA LEU A 245 51.89 -5.67 -37.16
C LEU A 245 53.33 -5.13 -37.20
N GLY A 246 53.97 -5.28 -38.35
CA GLY A 246 55.27 -4.67 -38.61
C GLY A 246 55.20 -3.15 -38.75
N PRO A 247 56.34 -2.46 -38.90
CA PRO A 247 56.41 -0.99 -39.03
C PRO A 247 55.61 -0.39 -40.22
N GLY A 248 55.10 -1.23 -41.13
CA GLY A 248 54.22 -0.85 -42.23
C GLY A 248 52.73 -1.14 -42.02
N GLY A 249 52.30 -1.60 -40.83
CA GLY A 249 50.89 -1.91 -40.56
C GLY A 249 50.33 -3.10 -41.34
N LEU A 250 51.21 -3.99 -41.82
CA LEU A 250 50.85 -5.27 -42.44
C LEU A 250 51.25 -6.42 -41.52
N ASP A 251 50.39 -7.43 -41.43
CA ASP A 251 50.67 -8.67 -40.71
C ASP A 251 51.60 -9.56 -41.57
N PRO A 252 52.80 -9.93 -41.09
CA PRO A 252 53.72 -10.80 -41.83
C PRO A 252 53.12 -12.14 -42.28
N VAL A 253 52.15 -12.69 -41.55
CA VAL A 253 51.51 -13.97 -41.87
C VAL A 253 50.54 -13.83 -43.04
N GLU A 254 49.71 -12.78 -43.05
CA GLU A 254 48.79 -12.49 -44.16
C GLU A 254 49.55 -12.15 -45.45
N VAL A 255 50.69 -11.47 -45.33
CA VAL A 255 51.56 -11.19 -46.47
C VAL A 255 52.15 -12.49 -47.01
N PHE A 256 52.54 -13.44 -46.16
CA PHE A 256 53.10 -14.71 -46.60
C PHE A 256 52.08 -15.61 -47.31
N GLU A 257 50.84 -15.68 -46.81
CA GLU A 257 49.76 -16.47 -47.43
C GLU A 257 49.22 -15.87 -48.73
N SER A 258 49.36 -14.55 -48.92
CA SER A 258 48.94 -13.88 -50.15
C SER A 258 50.00 -13.88 -51.25
N LEU A 259 51.20 -14.39 -50.98
CA LEU A 259 52.22 -14.57 -52.00
C LEU A 259 51.83 -15.73 -52.94
N PRO A 260 51.94 -15.55 -54.27
CA PRO A 260 51.69 -16.62 -55.21
C PRO A 260 52.69 -17.76 -55.00
N GLU A 261 52.18 -19.00 -54.96
CA GLU A 261 53.00 -20.21 -54.94
C GLU A 261 53.85 -20.27 -56.22
N VAL A 262 55.16 -20.44 -56.05
CA VAL A 262 56.16 -20.47 -57.13
C VAL A 262 56.24 -21.85 -57.76
#